data_AF-I4DMW0-F1
#
_entry.id   AF-I4DMW0-F1
#
_cell.length_a   1.000
_cell.length_b   1.000
_cell.length_c   1.000
_cell.angle_alpha   90.00
_cell.angle_beta   90.00
_cell.angle_gamma   90.00
#
_symmetry.space_group_name_H-M   'P 1'
#
loop_
_entity.id
_entity.type
_entity.pdbx_description
1 polymer ?
#
loop_
_entity_poly.entity_id
_entity_poly.type
_entity_poly.pdbx_seq_one_letter_code
_entity_poly.pdbx_strand_id
1 'polypeptide(L)'
;MAETFKTTDVFHMGGDEVSERCWNSSADIRAFMLQNRWDLDKTSFLKLWNYFQTKAQDKAYKAFGRKLPLILWTSTLTEYSHIEKYLDKNDYIIQVWTTGSDPQISNLLKKGYKLILSNYDALYFDCGYGAWIGSGNNWCSPYIGWQKVYENRPRDMAKEYSHLILGGEAALWTEQSDSASVEGRLWPRAAALAERLWSDPDTDWNSAEQRMLHIRERLVRMGYKPESLEPMWCYQNEGYCHN
;
A
#
# COMPACT_ATOMS: atom_id res chain seq x y z
N MET A 1 15.65 3.77 15.05
CA MET A 1 14.42 3.02 14.73
C MET A 1 14.28 1.79 15.62
N ALA A 2 15.14 0.76 15.49
CA ALA A 2 15.01 -0.48 16.28
C ALA A 2 15.00 -0.27 17.81
N GLU A 3 15.73 0.72 18.33
CA GLU A 3 15.72 1.05 19.76
C GLU A 3 14.35 1.56 20.26
N THR A 4 13.62 2.30 19.44
CA THR A 4 12.33 2.91 19.82
C THR A 4 11.16 1.99 19.48
N PHE A 5 11.17 1.39 18.28
CA PHE A 5 10.10 0.52 17.77
C PHE A 5 10.32 -0.94 18.18
N LYS A 6 10.34 -1.23 19.48
CA LYS A 6 10.69 -2.57 20.01
C LYS A 6 9.62 -3.64 19.81
N THR A 7 8.38 -3.23 19.57
CA THR A 7 7.23 -4.14 19.43
C THR A 7 7.03 -4.62 17.99
N THR A 8 7.67 -3.98 17.01
CA THR A 8 7.54 -4.40 15.62
C THR A 8 8.26 -5.73 15.40
N ASP A 9 7.59 -6.62 14.69
CA ASP A 9 8.10 -7.92 14.26
C ASP A 9 8.51 -7.96 12.79
N VAL A 10 8.24 -6.86 12.06
CA VAL A 10 8.52 -6.65 10.65
C VAL A 10 9.21 -5.29 10.46
N PHE A 11 9.96 -5.10 9.37
CA PHE A 11 10.54 -3.79 9.02
C PHE A 11 10.30 -3.43 7.56
N HIS A 12 9.63 -2.29 7.30
CA HIS A 12 9.38 -1.80 5.95
C HIS A 12 10.61 -1.02 5.44
N MET A 13 11.11 -1.39 4.25
CA MET A 13 12.33 -0.80 3.65
C MET A 13 12.06 0.08 2.43
N GLY A 14 10.79 0.26 2.03
CA GLY A 14 10.40 1.11 0.91
C GLY A 14 10.62 0.37 -0.41
N GLY A 15 11.58 0.83 -1.21
CA GLY A 15 11.93 0.18 -2.48
C GLY A 15 10.99 0.52 -3.64
N ASP A 16 10.41 1.71 -3.59
CA ASP A 16 9.54 2.31 -4.58
C ASP A 16 10.29 3.27 -5.52
N GLU A 17 9.82 3.36 -6.77
CA GLU A 17 10.12 4.42 -7.75
C GLU A 17 11.60 4.84 -7.96
N VAL A 18 12.52 3.87 -7.89
CA VAL A 18 13.94 4.14 -8.16
C VAL A 18 14.16 4.59 -9.60
N SER A 19 14.77 5.77 -9.75
CA SER A 19 15.07 6.36 -11.06
C SER A 19 16.45 5.96 -11.58
N GLU A 20 16.52 5.18 -12.66
CA GLU A 20 17.82 4.82 -13.27
C GLU A 20 18.50 6.06 -13.89
N ARG A 21 17.70 7.03 -14.37
CA ARG A 21 18.22 8.30 -14.91
C ARG A 21 18.96 9.09 -13.83
N CYS A 22 18.43 9.12 -12.61
CA CYS A 22 19.08 9.78 -11.47
C CYS A 22 20.45 9.14 -11.20
N TRP A 23 20.51 7.82 -11.09
CA TRP A 23 21.78 7.11 -10.90
C TRP A 23 22.77 7.30 -12.04
N ASN A 24 22.29 7.24 -13.29
CA ASN A 24 23.14 7.43 -14.47
C ASN A 24 23.69 8.86 -14.60
N SER A 25 23.09 9.84 -13.93
CA SER A 25 23.59 11.22 -13.91
C SER A 25 24.84 11.40 -13.03
N SER A 26 25.07 10.48 -12.08
CA SER A 26 26.22 10.54 -11.16
C SER A 26 27.47 9.93 -11.79
N ALA A 27 28.57 10.69 -11.79
CA ALA A 27 29.86 10.21 -12.27
C ALA A 27 30.40 9.04 -11.42
N ASP A 28 30.27 9.13 -10.09
CA ASP A 28 30.78 8.12 -9.16
C ASP A 28 30.03 6.79 -9.30
N ILE A 29 28.70 6.84 -9.48
CA ILE A 29 27.88 5.64 -9.69
C ILE A 29 28.27 4.95 -10.99
N ARG A 30 28.40 5.70 -12.10
CA ARG A 30 28.84 5.14 -13.38
C ARG A 30 30.22 4.52 -13.27
N ALA A 31 31.18 5.21 -12.63
CA ALA A 31 32.52 4.69 -12.42
C ALA A 31 32.51 3.38 -11.61
N PHE A 32 31.72 3.32 -10.53
CA PHE A 32 31.53 2.11 -9.73
C PHE A 32 30.94 0.96 -10.56
N MET A 33 29.90 1.20 -11.36
CA MET A 33 29.29 0.16 -12.20
C MET A 33 30.28 -0.38 -13.24
N LEU A 34 31.00 0.50 -13.94
CA LEU A 34 31.99 0.11 -14.94
C LEU A 34 33.16 -0.65 -14.32
N GLN A 35 33.63 -0.25 -13.13
CA GLN A 35 34.68 -0.97 -12.39
C GLN A 35 34.24 -2.40 -12.03
N ASN A 36 32.95 -2.60 -11.75
CA ASN A 36 32.35 -3.91 -11.47
C ASN A 36 31.92 -4.67 -12.74
N ARG A 37 32.30 -4.18 -13.94
CA ARG A 37 31.94 -4.77 -15.25
C ARG A 37 30.43 -4.87 -15.47
N TRP A 38 29.68 -3.86 -15.01
CA TRP A 38 28.27 -3.70 -15.32
C TRP A 38 28.10 -2.59 -16.36
N ASP A 39 27.20 -2.82 -17.29
CA ASP A 39 26.83 -1.83 -18.31
C ASP A 39 25.99 -0.69 -17.70
N LEU A 40 25.70 0.35 -18.49
CA LEU A 40 24.88 1.49 -18.07
C LEU A 40 23.46 1.41 -18.67
N ASP A 41 22.92 0.19 -18.74
CA ASP A 41 21.55 -0.09 -19.15
C ASP A 41 20.64 -0.36 -17.93
N LYS A 42 19.32 -0.40 -18.18
CA LYS A 42 18.30 -0.61 -17.14
C LYS A 42 18.50 -1.89 -16.33
N THR A 43 18.84 -3.01 -16.98
CA THR A 43 19.06 -4.30 -16.32
C THR A 43 20.29 -4.24 -15.41
N SER A 44 21.31 -3.50 -15.81
CA SER A 44 22.51 -3.30 -14.98
C SER A 44 22.25 -2.40 -13.77
N PHE A 45 21.36 -1.40 -13.88
CA PHE A 45 20.91 -0.63 -12.71
C PHE A 45 20.11 -1.48 -11.71
N LEU A 46 19.40 -2.53 -12.13
CA LEU A 46 18.82 -3.50 -11.19
C LEU A 46 19.88 -4.26 -10.39
N LYS A 47 21.05 -4.55 -10.95
CA LYS A 47 22.17 -5.14 -10.20
C LYS A 47 22.68 -4.17 -9.13
N LEU A 48 22.76 -2.88 -9.45
CA LEU A 48 23.12 -1.84 -8.49
C LEU A 48 22.08 -1.73 -7.36
N TRP A 49 20.79 -1.79 -7.69
CA TRP A 49 19.72 -1.80 -6.70
C TRP A 49 19.81 -3.03 -5.79
N ASN A 50 19.98 -4.22 -6.37
CA ASN A 50 20.16 -5.45 -5.59
C ASN A 50 21.39 -5.37 -4.66
N TYR A 51 22.50 -4.80 -5.13
CA TYR A 51 23.68 -4.57 -4.31
C TYR A 51 23.39 -3.67 -3.10
N PHE A 52 22.67 -2.56 -3.33
CA PHE A 52 22.21 -1.68 -2.26
C PHE A 52 21.29 -2.42 -1.28
N GLN A 53 20.25 -3.09 -1.78
CA GLN A 53 19.24 -3.75 -0.98
C GLN A 53 19.84 -4.87 -0.12
N THR A 54 20.76 -5.67 -0.67
CA THR A 54 21.48 -6.72 0.07
C THR A 54 22.30 -6.15 1.22
N LYS A 55 23.01 -5.04 1.00
CA LYS A 55 23.78 -4.37 2.05
C LYS A 55 22.88 -3.72 3.09
N ALA A 56 21.78 -3.10 2.68
CA ALA A 56 20.82 -2.49 3.59
C ALA A 56 20.12 -3.55 4.46
N GLN A 57 19.78 -4.71 3.90
CA GLN A 57 19.23 -5.86 4.61
C GLN A 57 20.15 -6.33 5.74
N ASP A 58 21.46 -6.50 5.48
CA ASP A 58 22.45 -6.84 6.51
C ASP A 58 22.43 -5.84 7.68
N LYS A 59 22.35 -4.54 7.36
CA LYS A 59 22.27 -3.49 8.38
C LYS A 59 20.95 -3.50 9.14
N ALA A 60 19.83 -3.79 8.48
CA ALA A 60 18.55 -3.94 9.14
C ALA A 60 18.59 -5.10 10.15
N TYR A 61 19.04 -6.28 9.74
CA TYR A 61 19.18 -7.43 10.65
C TYR A 61 20.10 -7.16 11.82
N LYS A 62 21.23 -6.49 11.59
CA LYS A 62 22.14 -6.07 12.67
C LYS A 62 21.48 -5.07 13.62
N ALA A 63 20.74 -4.10 13.10
CA ALA A 63 20.08 -3.07 13.92
C ALA A 63 18.98 -3.66 14.81
N PHE A 64 18.22 -4.65 14.31
CA PHE A 64 17.19 -5.35 15.08
C PHE A 64 17.74 -6.52 15.92
N GLY A 65 19.02 -6.87 15.76
CA GLY A 65 19.67 -7.98 16.48
C GLY A 65 19.15 -9.37 16.08
N ARG A 66 18.36 -9.47 15.02
CA ARG A 66 17.75 -10.72 14.51
C ARG A 66 17.35 -10.57 13.05
N LYS A 67 17.16 -11.72 12.38
CA LYS A 67 16.43 -11.77 11.12
C LYS A 67 14.95 -11.54 11.39
N LEU A 68 14.30 -10.72 10.57
CA LEU A 68 12.88 -10.43 10.62
C LEU A 68 12.37 -10.19 9.19
N PRO A 69 11.08 -10.43 8.90
CA PRO A 69 10.52 -10.15 7.57
C PRO A 69 10.71 -8.67 7.20
N LEU A 70 11.04 -8.45 5.93
CA LEU A 70 11.22 -7.12 5.36
C LEU A 70 10.12 -6.85 4.35
N ILE A 71 9.58 -5.64 4.33
CA ILE A 71 8.57 -5.25 3.35
C ILE A 71 9.20 -4.35 2.28
N LEU A 72 8.92 -4.64 1.01
CA LEU A 72 9.19 -3.74 -0.11
C LEU A 72 7.92 -3.49 -0.91
N TRP A 73 7.79 -2.29 -1.48
CA TRP A 73 6.74 -1.95 -2.43
C TRP A 73 6.90 -2.73 -3.74
N THR A 74 5.78 -2.96 -4.44
CA THR A 74 5.83 -3.33 -5.85
C THR A 74 6.58 -2.26 -6.66
N SER A 75 7.64 -2.67 -7.33
CA SER A 75 8.51 -1.84 -8.18
C SER A 75 9.21 -2.70 -9.23
N THR A 76 10.04 -2.08 -10.07
CA THR A 76 10.87 -2.80 -11.06
C THR A 76 11.75 -3.88 -10.41
N LEU A 77 12.23 -3.69 -9.17
CA LEU A 77 13.01 -4.74 -8.48
C LEU A 77 12.18 -5.98 -8.16
N THR A 78 10.90 -5.79 -7.84
CA THR A 78 9.98 -6.85 -7.42
C THR A 78 9.14 -7.43 -8.57
N GLU A 79 9.37 -7.03 -9.82
CA GLU A 79 8.64 -7.59 -10.97
C GLU A 79 8.73 -9.12 -10.99
N TYR A 80 7.59 -9.78 -11.16
CA TYR A 80 7.50 -11.24 -10.97
C TYR A 80 8.44 -12.00 -11.92
N SER A 81 8.78 -11.43 -13.07
CA SER A 81 9.63 -12.03 -14.11
C SER A 81 11.06 -12.29 -13.63
N HIS A 82 11.56 -11.53 -12.66
CA HIS A 82 12.94 -11.63 -12.17
C HIS A 82 13.13 -11.49 -10.67
N ILE A 83 12.09 -11.24 -9.87
CA ILE A 83 12.18 -11.06 -8.41
C ILE A 83 13.02 -12.13 -7.70
N GLU A 84 12.87 -13.41 -8.08
CA GLU A 84 13.59 -14.55 -7.48
C GLU A 84 15.12 -14.52 -7.71
N LYS A 85 15.61 -13.66 -8.60
CA LYS A 85 17.06 -13.42 -8.77
C LYS A 85 17.64 -12.52 -7.69
N TYR A 86 16.79 -11.76 -6.99
CA TYR A 86 17.20 -10.68 -6.11
C TYR A 86 16.68 -10.86 -4.68
N LEU A 87 15.44 -11.32 -4.53
CA LEU A 87 14.74 -11.39 -3.25
C LEU A 87 14.29 -12.84 -2.98
N ASP A 88 14.41 -13.28 -1.72
CA ASP A 88 13.86 -14.55 -1.26
C ASP A 88 12.49 -14.29 -0.60
N LYS A 89 11.47 -15.06 -0.98
CA LYS A 89 10.10 -14.98 -0.44
C LYS A 89 9.99 -15.26 1.06
N ASN A 90 10.98 -15.92 1.65
CA ASN A 90 11.05 -16.14 3.11
C ASN A 90 11.54 -14.90 3.86
N ASP A 91 12.22 -13.99 3.17
CA ASP A 91 12.81 -12.78 3.74
C ASP A 91 11.96 -11.55 3.44
N TYR A 92 11.28 -11.54 2.29
CA TYR A 92 10.55 -10.39 1.77
C TYR A 92 9.05 -10.63 1.65
N ILE A 93 8.29 -9.71 2.22
CA ILE A 93 6.86 -9.47 1.99
C ILE A 93 6.76 -8.33 0.96
N ILE A 94 5.81 -8.42 0.03
CA ILE A 94 5.62 -7.40 -0.99
C ILE A 94 4.34 -6.61 -0.70
N GLN A 95 4.45 -5.30 -0.48
CA GLN A 95 3.30 -4.41 -0.37
C GLN A 95 2.91 -3.93 -1.78
N VAL A 96 1.71 -4.30 -2.21
CA VAL A 96 1.23 -4.09 -3.56
C VAL A 96 0.47 -2.78 -3.62
N TRP A 97 0.88 -1.90 -4.53
CA TRP A 97 0.13 -0.68 -4.83
C TRP A 97 -0.35 -0.59 -6.27
N THR A 98 -0.12 -1.60 -7.13
CA THR A 98 -0.74 -1.69 -8.47
C THR A 98 -2.27 -1.75 -8.37
N THR A 99 -3.01 -1.74 -9.49
CA THR A 99 -4.46 -2.00 -9.42
C THR A 99 -4.73 -3.42 -8.91
N GLY A 100 -5.92 -3.64 -8.33
CA GLY A 100 -6.33 -4.96 -7.84
C GLY A 100 -6.42 -6.05 -8.92
N SER A 101 -6.46 -5.65 -10.20
CA SER A 101 -6.50 -6.56 -11.36
C SER A 101 -5.13 -6.80 -12.01
N ASP A 102 -4.05 -6.20 -11.49
CA ASP A 102 -2.74 -6.30 -12.11
C ASP A 102 -2.20 -7.74 -12.11
N PRO A 103 -1.73 -8.28 -13.25
CA PRO A 103 -1.13 -9.62 -13.31
C PRO A 103 0.01 -9.86 -12.31
N GLN A 104 0.73 -8.80 -11.91
CA GLN A 104 1.80 -8.83 -10.92
C GLN A 104 1.35 -9.49 -9.61
N ILE A 105 0.13 -9.23 -9.14
CA ILE A 105 -0.42 -9.85 -7.92
C ILE A 105 -0.46 -11.36 -8.07
N SER A 106 -1.17 -11.85 -9.10
CA SER A 106 -1.35 -13.28 -9.31
C SER A 106 -0.04 -14.03 -9.56
N ASN A 107 0.93 -13.39 -10.21
CA ASN A 107 2.22 -14.02 -10.52
C ASN A 107 3.19 -14.03 -9.32
N LEU A 108 3.15 -13.00 -8.46
CA LEU A 108 3.89 -13.02 -7.19
C LEU A 108 3.35 -14.11 -6.26
N LEU A 109 2.03 -14.23 -6.16
CA LEU A 109 1.36 -15.27 -5.37
C LEU A 109 1.72 -16.68 -5.85
N LYS A 110 1.70 -16.94 -7.17
CA LYS A 110 2.14 -18.21 -7.76
C LYS A 110 3.60 -18.57 -7.44
N LYS A 111 4.45 -17.56 -7.23
CA LYS A 111 5.86 -17.74 -6.81
C LYS A 111 6.01 -17.94 -5.29
N GLY A 112 4.93 -17.78 -4.54
CA GLY A 112 4.86 -17.99 -3.09
C GLY A 112 5.22 -16.75 -2.26
N TYR A 113 5.23 -15.55 -2.86
CA TYR A 113 5.43 -14.32 -2.10
C TYR A 113 4.19 -13.97 -1.30
N LYS A 114 4.41 -13.52 -0.07
CA LYS A 114 3.37 -12.98 0.79
C LYS A 114 3.10 -11.53 0.43
N LEU A 115 1.82 -11.14 0.37
CA LEU A 115 1.42 -9.80 -0.04
C LEU A 115 0.68 -9.04 1.06
N ILE A 116 0.90 -7.72 1.11
CA ILE A 116 0.03 -6.75 1.78
C ILE A 116 -0.63 -5.94 0.66
N LEU A 117 -1.96 -5.86 0.65
CA LEU A 117 -2.68 -5.15 -0.41
C LEU A 117 -2.91 -3.68 -0.04
N SER A 118 -2.41 -2.79 -0.90
CA SER A 118 -2.61 -1.33 -0.86
C SER A 118 -2.92 -0.82 -2.27
N ASN A 119 -3.68 -1.59 -3.07
CA ASN A 119 -3.94 -1.29 -4.47
C ASN A 119 -4.54 0.12 -4.66
N TYR A 120 -3.87 0.96 -5.47
CA TYR A 120 -4.15 2.41 -5.50
C TYR A 120 -5.57 2.75 -5.94
N ASP A 121 -6.22 1.85 -6.69
CA ASP A 121 -7.58 2.06 -7.18
C ASP A 121 -8.65 1.92 -6.08
N ALA A 122 -8.32 1.38 -4.90
CA ALA A 122 -9.26 1.28 -3.77
C ALA A 122 -8.68 1.70 -2.41
N LEU A 123 -7.37 1.75 -2.22
CA LEU A 123 -6.76 1.92 -0.89
C LEU A 123 -5.87 3.16 -0.73
N TYR A 124 -5.79 4.03 -1.73
CA TYR A 124 -5.08 5.31 -1.63
C TYR A 124 -6.03 6.43 -1.19
N PHE A 125 -5.90 6.86 0.07
CA PHE A 125 -6.82 7.80 0.70
C PHE A 125 -6.50 9.27 0.43
N ASP A 126 -5.37 9.53 -0.24
CA ASP A 126 -4.94 10.84 -0.75
C ASP A 126 -5.55 11.19 -2.12
N CYS A 127 -6.17 10.25 -2.84
CA CYS A 127 -6.73 10.49 -4.16
C CYS A 127 -7.97 11.41 -4.15
N GLY A 128 -8.17 12.16 -5.23
CA GLY A 128 -9.41 12.92 -5.50
C GLY A 128 -9.36 14.41 -5.22
N TYR A 129 -8.26 14.92 -4.69
CA TYR A 129 -8.08 16.35 -4.41
C TYR A 129 -7.49 17.08 -5.63
N GLY A 130 -7.37 18.41 -5.54
CA GLY A 130 -6.76 19.23 -6.60
C GLY A 130 -5.29 18.86 -6.82
N ALA A 131 -4.76 19.12 -8.01
CA ALA A 131 -3.33 18.93 -8.27
C ALA A 131 -2.49 19.83 -7.36
N TRP A 132 -1.43 19.30 -6.76
CA TRP A 132 -0.45 20.08 -5.97
C TRP A 132 0.71 20.63 -6.82
N ILE A 133 0.89 20.10 -8.04
CA ILE A 133 1.68 20.71 -9.13
C ILE A 133 0.76 20.94 -10.31
N GLY A 134 0.72 22.17 -10.84
CA GLY A 134 -0.08 22.50 -12.02
C GLY A 134 -1.56 22.72 -11.70
N SER A 135 -2.44 22.19 -12.55
CA SER A 135 -3.90 22.35 -12.46
C SER A 135 -4.63 21.02 -12.68
N GLY A 136 -5.92 20.97 -12.33
CA GLY A 136 -6.73 19.74 -12.38
C GLY A 136 -6.76 19.03 -11.02
N ASN A 137 -6.70 17.70 -11.06
CA ASN A 137 -6.74 16.85 -9.87
C ASN A 137 -5.43 16.07 -9.69
N ASN A 138 -5.19 15.53 -8.49
CA ASN A 138 -4.03 14.70 -8.23
C ASN A 138 -4.09 13.36 -8.99
N TRP A 139 -2.95 12.68 -9.09
CA TRP A 139 -2.68 11.64 -10.10
C TRP A 139 -3.61 10.42 -10.07
N CYS A 140 -4.09 10.03 -8.89
CA CYS A 140 -4.91 8.83 -8.69
C CYS A 140 -6.41 9.14 -8.52
N SER A 141 -6.84 10.37 -8.85
CA SER A 141 -8.24 10.75 -8.83
C SER A 141 -9.12 9.83 -9.69
N PRO A 142 -10.39 9.58 -9.31
CA PRO A 142 -11.22 10.33 -8.35
C PRO A 142 -11.01 9.95 -6.87
N TYR A 143 -11.71 10.67 -5.98
CA TYR A 143 -11.78 10.32 -4.55
C TYR A 143 -12.39 8.93 -4.37
N ILE A 144 -11.77 8.14 -3.51
CA ILE A 144 -12.22 6.78 -3.23
C ILE A 144 -13.23 6.80 -2.08
N GLY A 145 -14.50 6.54 -2.40
CA GLY A 145 -15.58 6.39 -1.43
C GLY A 145 -15.46 5.10 -0.60
N TRP A 146 -16.06 5.09 0.59
CA TRP A 146 -16.00 3.95 1.51
C TRP A 146 -16.58 2.67 0.91
N GLN A 147 -17.56 2.79 0.00
CA GLN A 147 -18.17 1.68 -0.74
C GLN A 147 -17.11 0.92 -1.55
N LYS A 148 -16.26 1.65 -2.29
CA LYS A 148 -15.19 1.06 -3.10
C LYS A 148 -14.13 0.39 -2.24
N VAL A 149 -13.79 0.98 -1.09
CA VAL A 149 -12.89 0.37 -0.09
C VAL A 149 -13.50 -0.93 0.43
N TYR A 150 -14.80 -0.93 0.77
CA TYR A 150 -15.50 -2.09 1.33
C TYR A 150 -15.63 -3.24 0.32
N GLU A 151 -15.85 -2.92 -0.96
CA GLU A 151 -15.92 -3.89 -2.06
C GLU A 151 -14.57 -4.46 -2.49
N ASN A 152 -13.46 -3.85 -2.07
CA ASN A 152 -12.11 -4.29 -2.40
C ASN A 152 -11.76 -5.61 -1.68
N ARG A 153 -12.06 -6.75 -2.31
CA ARG A 153 -11.93 -8.09 -1.73
C ARG A 153 -10.55 -8.71 -1.98
N PRO A 154 -9.70 -8.89 -0.94
CA PRO A 154 -8.41 -9.55 -1.10
C PRO A 154 -8.51 -10.96 -1.69
N ARG A 155 -9.52 -11.73 -1.26
CA ARG A 155 -9.75 -13.10 -1.70
C ARG A 155 -10.04 -13.22 -3.20
N ASP A 156 -10.66 -12.21 -3.81
CA ASP A 156 -11.04 -12.25 -5.23
C ASP A 156 -9.81 -12.01 -6.11
N MET A 157 -8.87 -11.17 -5.64
CA MET A 157 -7.58 -10.93 -6.28
C MET A 157 -6.66 -12.16 -6.15
N ALA A 158 -6.65 -12.80 -4.99
CA ALA A 158 -5.72 -13.88 -4.68
C ALA A 158 -6.22 -15.29 -5.07
N LYS A 159 -7.54 -15.48 -5.17
CA LYS A 159 -8.20 -16.77 -5.47
C LYS A 159 -7.67 -17.88 -4.56
N GLU A 160 -7.16 -18.96 -5.15
CA GLU A 160 -6.57 -20.12 -4.44
C GLU A 160 -5.35 -19.76 -3.57
N TYR A 161 -4.71 -18.61 -3.82
CA TYR A 161 -3.56 -18.13 -3.05
C TYR A 161 -3.93 -17.18 -1.91
N SER A 162 -5.20 -17.12 -1.50
CA SER A 162 -5.66 -16.22 -0.42
C SER A 162 -4.86 -16.37 0.89
N HIS A 163 -4.31 -17.56 1.17
CA HIS A 163 -3.46 -17.83 2.34
C HIS A 163 -2.09 -17.11 2.32
N LEU A 164 -1.68 -16.55 1.18
CA LEU A 164 -0.46 -15.74 1.05
C LEU A 164 -0.74 -14.23 1.20
N ILE A 165 -2.01 -13.82 1.25
CA ILE A 165 -2.36 -12.44 1.59
C ILE A 165 -2.31 -12.29 3.11
N LEU A 166 -1.44 -11.41 3.60
CA LEU A 166 -1.31 -11.12 5.03
C LEU A 166 -2.38 -10.15 5.53
N GLY A 167 -2.98 -9.37 4.61
CA GLY A 167 -3.99 -8.38 4.89
C GLY A 167 -3.94 -7.25 3.86
N GLY A 168 -4.40 -6.08 4.27
CA GLY A 168 -4.32 -4.85 3.48
C GLY A 168 -4.03 -3.64 4.34
N GLU A 169 -3.62 -2.57 3.70
CA GLU A 169 -3.28 -1.31 4.36
C GLU A 169 -3.79 -0.14 3.51
N ALA A 170 -4.59 0.74 4.12
CA ALA A 170 -4.99 2.01 3.53
C ALA A 170 -3.80 2.97 3.58
N ALA A 171 -3.35 3.44 2.42
CA ALA A 171 -2.25 4.38 2.30
C ALA A 171 -2.77 5.82 2.36
N LEU A 172 -2.23 6.62 3.27
CA LEU A 172 -2.42 8.07 3.28
C LEU A 172 -1.10 8.75 2.99
N TRP A 173 -0.83 8.99 1.71
CA TRP A 173 0.27 9.86 1.30
C TRP A 173 -0.03 11.31 1.69
N THR A 174 1.02 12.09 1.95
CA THR A 174 0.90 13.34 2.72
C THR A 174 1.33 14.59 1.97
N GLU A 175 1.40 14.56 0.64
CA GLU A 175 1.59 15.76 -0.18
C GLU A 175 0.48 16.80 0.07
N GLN A 176 -0.73 16.33 0.39
CA GLN A 176 -1.92 17.15 0.64
C GLN A 176 -2.68 16.71 1.91
N SER A 177 -1.96 16.20 2.91
CA SER A 177 -2.50 15.75 4.19
C SER A 177 -1.54 16.10 5.33
N ASP A 178 -2.10 16.46 6.48
CA ASP A 178 -1.38 16.88 7.68
C ASP A 178 -2.24 16.66 8.94
N SER A 179 -1.82 17.21 10.08
CA SER A 179 -2.57 17.12 11.34
C SER A 179 -3.99 17.67 11.28
N ALA A 180 -4.28 18.63 10.38
CA ALA A 180 -5.60 19.23 10.28
C ALA A 180 -6.58 18.36 9.49
N SER A 181 -6.07 17.49 8.62
CA SER A 181 -6.86 16.73 7.64
C SER A 181 -6.82 15.21 7.84
N VAL A 182 -5.83 14.68 8.57
CA VAL A 182 -5.61 13.24 8.77
C VAL A 182 -6.85 12.49 9.24
N GLU A 183 -7.62 13.06 10.16
CA GLU A 183 -8.81 12.39 10.72
C GLU A 183 -9.91 12.20 9.68
N GLY A 184 -10.20 13.22 8.87
CA GLY A 184 -11.17 13.12 7.79
C GLY A 184 -10.68 12.25 6.63
N ARG A 185 -9.37 12.26 6.35
CA ARG A 185 -8.78 11.39 5.33
C ARG A 185 -8.92 9.91 5.70
N LEU A 186 -8.65 9.55 6.95
CA LEU A 186 -8.73 8.17 7.42
C LEU A 186 -10.16 7.73 7.68
N TRP A 187 -10.93 8.52 8.41
CA TRP A 187 -12.21 8.11 8.96
C TRP A 187 -13.39 8.72 8.19
N PRO A 188 -14.46 7.96 7.92
CA PRO A 188 -14.70 6.57 8.33
C PRO A 188 -14.23 5.52 7.32
N ARG A 189 -13.57 5.90 6.20
CA ARG A 189 -13.16 4.97 5.14
C ARG A 189 -12.30 3.80 5.65
N ALA A 190 -11.41 4.04 6.60
CA ALA A 190 -10.58 3.00 7.20
C ALA A 190 -11.41 1.97 7.99
N ALA A 191 -12.60 2.32 8.49
CA ALA A 191 -13.51 1.35 9.11
C ALA A 191 -14.07 0.36 8.08
N ALA A 192 -14.25 0.78 6.82
CA ALA A 192 -14.66 -0.12 5.74
C ALA A 192 -13.57 -1.17 5.46
N LEU A 193 -12.31 -0.74 5.40
CA LEU A 193 -11.17 -1.65 5.28
C LEU A 193 -11.10 -2.58 6.50
N ALA A 194 -11.33 -2.07 7.71
CA ALA A 194 -11.29 -2.87 8.93
C ALA A 194 -12.28 -4.05 8.87
N GLU A 195 -13.54 -3.82 8.49
CA GLU A 195 -14.54 -4.91 8.37
C GLU A 195 -14.20 -5.90 7.25
N ARG A 196 -13.70 -5.39 6.11
CA ARG A 196 -13.24 -6.21 5.00
C ARG A 196 -12.13 -7.17 5.44
N LEU A 197 -11.12 -6.67 6.15
CA LEU A 197 -10.01 -7.52 6.61
C LEU A 197 -10.37 -8.41 7.80
N TRP A 198 -11.34 -8.00 8.62
CA TRP A 198 -11.74 -8.74 9.81
C TRP A 198 -12.66 -9.93 9.50
N SER A 199 -13.73 -9.70 8.73
CA SER A 199 -14.79 -10.68 8.50
C SER A 199 -14.88 -11.18 7.06
N ASP A 200 -14.19 -10.53 6.12
CA ASP A 200 -14.24 -10.79 4.68
C ASP A 200 -15.65 -11.15 4.16
N PRO A 201 -16.64 -10.26 4.35
CA PRO A 201 -18.03 -10.59 4.14
C PRO A 201 -18.34 -10.89 2.68
N ASP A 202 -19.22 -11.87 2.45
CA ASP A 202 -19.77 -12.20 1.13
C ASP A 202 -20.71 -11.12 0.60
N THR A 203 -21.27 -10.30 1.47
CA THR A 203 -22.21 -9.21 1.14
C THR A 203 -21.50 -7.95 0.62
N ASP A 204 -22.24 -7.12 -0.10
CA ASP A 204 -21.79 -5.83 -0.60
C ASP A 204 -21.81 -4.74 0.49
N TRP A 205 -21.43 -3.52 0.09
CA TRP A 205 -21.43 -2.36 0.99
C TRP A 205 -22.84 -1.94 1.41
N ASN A 206 -23.85 -2.15 0.56
CA ASN A 206 -25.24 -1.76 0.85
C ASN A 206 -25.72 -2.48 2.13
N SER A 207 -25.42 -3.77 2.23
CA SER A 207 -25.69 -4.57 3.44
C SER A 207 -24.97 -4.09 4.71
N ALA A 208 -23.96 -3.22 4.58
CA ALA A 208 -23.19 -2.64 5.68
C ALA A 208 -23.47 -1.15 5.93
N GLU A 209 -24.28 -0.51 5.09
CA GLU A 209 -24.50 0.95 5.07
C GLU A 209 -24.91 1.50 6.44
N GLN A 210 -25.97 0.96 7.05
CA GLN A 210 -26.46 1.48 8.33
C GLN A 210 -25.45 1.32 9.47
N ARG A 211 -24.66 0.24 9.45
CA ARG A 211 -23.57 0.03 10.42
C ARG A 211 -22.40 0.98 10.16
N MET A 212 -22.11 1.29 8.89
CA MET A 212 -21.13 2.30 8.50
C MET A 212 -21.53 3.71 8.94
N LEU A 213 -22.80 4.09 8.76
CA LEU A 213 -23.33 5.37 9.25
C LEU A 213 -23.24 5.45 10.78
N HIS A 214 -23.57 4.38 11.49
CA HIS A 214 -23.46 4.34 12.94
C HIS A 214 -22.01 4.42 13.47
N ILE A 215 -21.06 3.69 12.88
CA ILE A 215 -19.65 3.74 13.32
C ILE A 215 -19.05 5.13 13.09
N ARG A 216 -19.48 5.84 12.04
CA ARG A 216 -19.11 7.24 11.82
C ARG A 216 -19.54 8.13 12.99
N GLU A 217 -20.79 8.02 13.45
CA GLU A 217 -21.26 8.78 14.62
C GLU A 217 -20.53 8.38 15.91
N ARG A 218 -20.17 7.11 16.06
CA ARG A 218 -19.34 6.66 17.18
C ARG A 218 -17.95 7.31 17.16
N LEU A 219 -17.32 7.45 16.00
CA LEU A 219 -16.03 8.13 15.85
C LEU A 219 -16.12 9.62 16.21
N VAL A 220 -17.20 10.30 15.80
CA VAL A 220 -17.50 11.67 16.23
C VAL A 220 -17.64 11.73 17.76
N ARG A 221 -18.37 10.78 18.37
CA ARG A 221 -18.54 10.71 19.83
C ARG A 221 -17.22 10.49 20.58
N MET A 222 -16.26 9.80 19.96
CA MET A 222 -14.91 9.59 20.49
C MET A 222 -14.02 10.83 20.38
N GLY A 223 -14.46 11.88 19.69
CA GLY A 223 -13.73 13.14 19.53
C GLY A 223 -12.91 13.25 18.23
N TYR A 224 -12.98 12.25 17.35
CA TYR A 224 -12.39 12.34 16.02
C TYR A 224 -13.25 13.24 15.10
N LYS A 225 -12.65 13.73 14.02
CA LYS A 225 -13.32 14.48 12.95
C LYS A 225 -13.43 13.64 11.66
N PRO A 226 -14.24 12.57 11.64
CA PRO A 226 -14.45 11.77 10.44
C PRO A 226 -15.21 12.58 9.37
N GLU A 227 -14.97 12.24 8.10
CA GLU A 227 -15.79 12.74 7.00
C GLU A 227 -17.29 12.45 7.21
N SER A 228 -18.12 13.34 6.68
CA SER A 228 -19.56 13.09 6.61
C SER A 228 -19.85 12.19 5.42
N LEU A 229 -20.61 11.11 5.63
CA LEU A 229 -20.99 10.20 4.55
C LEU A 229 -22.27 10.67 3.87
N GLU A 230 -23.31 10.94 4.67
CA GLU A 230 -24.66 11.22 4.20
C GLU A 230 -25.35 12.26 5.11
N PRO A 231 -26.47 12.84 4.67
CA PRO A 231 -27.35 13.60 5.56
C PRO A 231 -27.79 12.75 6.76
N MET A 232 -27.79 13.33 7.96
CA MET A 232 -28.29 12.67 9.18
C MET A 232 -29.74 12.15 9.03
N TRP A 233 -30.52 12.76 8.13
CA TRP A 233 -31.85 12.29 7.78
C TRP A 233 -31.85 10.86 7.23
N CYS A 234 -30.89 10.50 6.38
CA CYS A 234 -30.75 9.13 5.84
C CYS A 234 -30.48 8.11 6.95
N TYR A 235 -29.61 8.47 7.91
CA TYR A 235 -29.35 7.65 9.09
C TYR A 235 -30.59 7.49 10.00
N GLN A 236 -31.46 8.50 10.07
CA GLN A 236 -32.69 8.43 10.88
C GLN A 236 -33.86 7.75 10.16
N ASN A 237 -33.79 7.60 8.83
CA ASN A 237 -34.89 7.14 7.98
C ASN A 237 -34.35 6.09 6.99
N GLU A 238 -33.96 4.94 7.53
CA GLU A 238 -33.39 3.83 6.74
C GLU A 238 -34.31 3.45 5.56
N GLY A 239 -33.70 3.16 4.40
CA GLY A 239 -34.41 2.78 3.18
C GLY A 239 -34.93 3.94 2.32
N TYR A 240 -34.90 5.18 2.79
CA TYR A 240 -35.37 6.34 2.02
C TYR A 240 -34.30 7.06 1.19
N CYS A 241 -33.01 6.78 1.43
CA CYS A 241 -31.91 7.32 0.65
C CYS A 241 -31.29 6.20 -0.20
N HIS A 242 -31.70 6.08 -1.45
CA HIS A 242 -31.17 5.10 -2.41
C HIS A 242 -31.21 5.69 -3.82
N ASN A 243 -30.35 5.17 -4.70
CA ASN A 243 -30.35 5.48 -6.14
C ASN A 243 -30.81 4.27 -6.95
#